data_AF-A0A1H8U972-F1
#
_entry.id   AF-A0A1H8U972-F1
#
_cell.length_a   1.000
_cell.length_b   1.000
_cell.length_c   1.000
_cell.angle_alpha   90.00
_cell.angle_beta   90.00
_cell.angle_gamma   90.00
#
_symmetry.space_group_name_H-M   'P 1'
#
loop_
_entity.id
_entity.type
_entity.pdbx_description
1 polymer ?
#
loop_
_entity_poly.entity_id
_entity_poly.type
_entity_poly.pdbx_seq_one_letter_code
_entity_poly.pdbx_strand_id
1 'polypeptide(L)'
;MATYNVDMNQVEYIVGEMNTITQRINSTLEDLDNQSKMNLSEWTSNAQAIYAEVKAQWDAAAADMTQKSQMATQMLGTINESYGNGERQGMGIWGK
;
A
#
# COMPACT_ATOMS: atom_id res chain seq x y z
N MET A 1 10.46 32.62 4.05
CA MET A 1 10.62 31.20 3.74
C MET A 1 9.31 30.52 4.09
N ALA A 2 8.67 29.82 3.14
CA ALA A 2 7.47 29.05 3.47
C ALA A 2 7.89 27.87 4.33
N THR A 3 7.48 27.85 5.60
CA THR A 3 7.70 26.72 6.48
C THR A 3 6.79 25.60 5.99
N TYR A 4 7.36 24.63 5.27
CA TYR A 4 6.64 23.45 4.84
C TYR A 4 6.44 22.57 6.08
N ASN A 5 5.29 22.72 6.74
CA ASN A 5 4.94 21.93 7.91
C ASN A 5 4.27 20.65 7.41
N VAL A 6 4.88 19.49 7.66
CA VAL A 6 4.29 18.20 7.29
C VAL A 6 3.20 17.89 8.31
N ASP A 7 1.95 17.79 7.86
CA ASP A 7 0.84 17.36 8.72
C ASP A 7 0.92 15.85 8.94
N MET A 8 1.47 15.45 10.08
CA MET A 8 1.65 14.05 10.43
C MET A 8 0.32 13.29 10.58
N ASN A 9 -0.78 13.96 10.92
CA ASN A 9 -2.09 13.30 10.99
C ASN A 9 -2.57 12.91 9.60
N GLN A 10 -2.34 13.77 8.60
CA GLN A 10 -2.68 13.50 7.21
C GLN A 10 -1.84 12.34 6.65
N VAL A 11 -0.57 12.26 7.05
CA VAL A 11 0.34 11.18 6.68
C VAL A 11 -0.12 9.83 7.23
N GLU A 12 -0.44 9.75 8.52
CA GLU A 12 -0.96 8.51 9.14
C GLU A 12 -2.28 8.06 8.51
N TYR A 13 -3.15 9.03 8.19
CA TYR A 13 -4.41 8.77 7.48
C TYR A 13 -4.17 8.13 6.11
N ILE A 14 -3.25 8.67 5.31
CA ILE A 14 -2.94 8.15 3.97
C ILE A 14 -2.40 6.71 4.04
N VAL A 15 -1.55 6.40 5.02
CA VAL A 15 -1.04 5.03 5.22
C VAL A 15 -2.18 4.07 5.61
N GLY A 16 -3.07 4.49 6.49
CA GLY A 16 -4.26 3.72 6.86
C GLY A 16 -5.17 3.43 5.66
N GLU A 17 -5.43 4.44 4.83
CA GLU A 17 -6.20 4.30 3.60
C GLU A 17 -5.51 3.37 2.59
N MET A 18 -4.19 3.49 2.40
CA MET A 18 -3.44 2.61 1.50
C MET A 18 -3.53 1.13 1.92
N ASN A 19 -3.40 0.84 3.22
CA ASN A 19 -3.57 -0.52 3.75
C ASN A 19 -5.00 -1.02 3.54
N THR A 20 -6.00 -0.17 3.79
CA THR A 20 -7.41 -0.50 3.60
C THR A 20 -7.73 -0.81 2.14
N ILE A 21 -7.24 0.01 1.21
CA ILE A 21 -7.41 -0.19 -0.24
C ILE A 21 -6.75 -1.49 -0.68
N THR A 22 -5.53 -1.76 -0.20
CA THR A 22 -4.80 -3.00 -0.50
C THR A 22 -5.60 -4.24 -0.05
N GLN A 23 -6.14 -4.21 1.17
CA GLN A 23 -6.98 -5.30 1.68
C GLN A 23 -8.25 -5.49 0.83
N ARG A 24 -8.93 -4.41 0.47
CA ARG A 24 -10.13 -4.46 -0.38
C ARG A 24 -9.84 -5.05 -1.77
N ILE A 25 -8.70 -4.68 -2.37
CA ILE A 25 -8.26 -5.23 -3.65
C ILE A 25 -8.02 -6.73 -3.52
N ASN A 26 -7.31 -7.18 -2.48
CA ASN A 26 -7.06 -8.61 -2.25
C ASN A 26 -8.36 -9.40 -2.08
N SER A 27 -9.30 -8.91 -1.25
CA SER A 27 -10.61 -9.57 -1.09
C SER A 27 -11.40 -9.60 -2.38
N THR A 28 -11.39 -8.52 -3.16
CA THR A 28 -12.08 -8.48 -4.47
C THR A 28 -11.49 -9.50 -5.42
N LEU A 29 -10.15 -9.63 -5.48
CA LEU A 29 -9.47 -10.61 -6.32
C LEU A 29 -9.75 -12.06 -5.88
N GLU A 30 -9.84 -12.30 -4.57
CA GLU A 30 -10.20 -13.61 -4.01
C GLU A 30 -11.65 -13.99 -4.34
N ASP A 31 -12.58 -13.06 -4.22
CA ASP A 31 -13.98 -13.26 -4.63
C ASP A 31 -14.10 -13.54 -6.13
N LEU A 32 -13.33 -12.82 -6.95
CA LEU A 32 -13.29 -13.01 -8.41
C LEU A 32 -12.69 -14.38 -8.77
N ASP A 33 -11.67 -14.83 -8.05
CA ASP A 33 -11.06 -16.16 -8.22
C ASP A 33 -12.03 -17.27 -7.86
N ASN A 34 -12.74 -17.14 -6.73
CA ASN A 34 -13.76 -18.10 -6.30
C ASN A 34 -14.92 -18.19 -7.30
N GLN A 35 -15.42 -17.06 -7.81
CA GLN A 35 -16.48 -17.02 -8.81
C GLN A 35 -16.02 -17.58 -10.17
N SER A 36 -14.79 -17.31 -10.57
CA SER A 36 -14.22 -17.84 -11.82
C SER A 36 -14.04 -19.35 -11.75
N LYS A 37 -13.57 -19.88 -10.60
CA LYS A 37 -13.42 -21.32 -10.36
C LYS A 37 -14.74 -22.10 -10.41
N MET A 38 -15.84 -21.54 -9.91
CA MET A 38 -17.16 -22.18 -9.98
C MET A 38 -17.63 -22.39 -11.42
N ASN A 39 -17.33 -21.45 -12.32
CA ASN A 39 -17.69 -21.54 -13.73
C ASN A 39 -16.58 -22.18 -14.58
N LEU A 40 -15.41 -22.48 -13.99
CA LEU A 40 -14.24 -22.98 -14.72
C LEU A 40 -14.46 -24.37 -15.34
N SER A 41 -15.39 -25.15 -14.80
CA SER A 41 -15.85 -26.42 -15.39
C SER A 41 -16.61 -26.21 -16.71
N GLU A 42 -17.19 -25.03 -16.92
CA GLU A 42 -17.89 -24.64 -18.15
C GLU A 42 -16.94 -23.98 -19.17
N TRP A 43 -15.75 -23.58 -18.72
CA TRP A 43 -14.77 -22.88 -19.54
C TRP A 43 -14.03 -23.88 -20.42
N THR A 44 -14.25 -23.78 -21.73
CA THR A 44 -13.54 -24.56 -22.74
C THR A 44 -12.02 -24.35 -22.65
N SER A 45 -11.23 -25.37 -23.02
CA SER A 45 -9.80 -25.55 -22.72
C SER A 45 -8.90 -24.31 -22.75
N ASN A 46 -9.07 -23.37 -23.70
CA ASN A 46 -8.19 -22.20 -23.81
C ASN A 46 -8.46 -21.12 -22.75
N ALA A 47 -9.68 -21.06 -22.21
CA ALA A 47 -10.06 -20.07 -21.21
C ALA A 47 -9.40 -20.32 -19.84
N GLN A 48 -9.04 -21.57 -19.53
CA GLN A 48 -8.29 -21.91 -18.31
C GLN A 48 -6.85 -21.38 -18.35
N ALA A 49 -6.21 -21.43 -19.52
CA ALA A 49 -4.86 -20.90 -19.70
C ALA A 49 -4.84 -19.37 -19.59
N ILE A 50 -5.80 -18.69 -20.24
CA ILE A 50 -5.97 -17.24 -20.15
C ILE A 50 -6.27 -16.82 -18.71
N TYR A 51 -7.12 -17.57 -18.02
CA TYR A 51 -7.41 -17.33 -16.60
C TYR A 51 -6.15 -17.37 -15.73
N ALA A 52 -5.32 -18.40 -15.91
CA ALA A 52 -4.09 -18.55 -15.14
C ALA A 52 -3.10 -17.40 -15.39
N GLU A 53 -2.98 -16.94 -16.64
CA GLU A 53 -2.14 -15.79 -16.99
C GLU A 53 -2.64 -14.50 -16.33
N VAL A 54 -3.93 -14.21 -16.47
CA VAL A 54 -4.55 -13.01 -15.93
C VAL A 54 -4.50 -13.02 -14.39
N LYS A 55 -4.74 -14.17 -13.77
CA LYS A 55 -4.61 -14.35 -12.32
C LYS A 55 -3.19 -14.03 -11.84
N ALA A 56 -2.17 -14.51 -12.55
CA ALA A 56 -0.79 -14.22 -12.19
C ALA A 56 -0.47 -12.71 -12.25
N GLN A 57 -1.02 -11.98 -13.23
CA GLN A 57 -0.85 -10.53 -13.33
C GLN A 57 -1.51 -9.79 -12.16
N TRP A 58 -2.72 -10.22 -11.77
CA TRP A 58 -3.43 -9.61 -10.63
C TRP A 58 -2.74 -9.89 -9.30
N ASP A 59 -2.29 -11.13 -9.09
CA ASP A 59 -1.54 -11.52 -7.89
C ASP A 59 -0.22 -10.72 -7.78
N ALA A 60 0.47 -10.51 -8.90
CA ALA A 60 1.69 -9.68 -8.95
C ALA A 60 1.42 -8.22 -8.63
N ALA A 61 0.35 -7.64 -9.18
CA ALA A 61 -0.03 -6.25 -8.91
C ALA A 61 -0.45 -6.03 -7.44
N ALA A 62 -1.19 -6.98 -6.87
CA ALA A 62 -1.56 -6.98 -5.45
C ALA A 62 -0.34 -7.05 -4.51
N ALA A 63 0.65 -7.88 -4.87
CA ALA A 63 1.90 -7.97 -4.13
C ALA A 63 2.70 -6.65 -4.18
N ASP A 64 2.78 -6.02 -5.36
CA ASP A 64 3.46 -4.73 -5.53
C ASP A 64 2.77 -3.61 -4.73
N MET A 65 1.43 -3.58 -4.69
CA MET A 65 0.68 -2.62 -3.85
C MET A 65 1.00 -2.79 -2.36
N THR A 66 1.05 -4.04 -1.89
CA THR A 66 1.42 -4.35 -0.50
C THR A 66 2.83 -3.86 -0.18
N GLN A 67 3.79 -4.12 -1.08
CA GLN A 67 5.17 -3.68 -0.92
C GLN A 67 5.27 -2.15 -0.88
N LYS A 68 4.58 -1.44 -1.78
CA LYS A 68 4.58 0.02 -1.80
C LYS A 68 3.95 0.62 -0.54
N SER A 69 2.90 0.01 0.00
CA SER A 69 2.30 0.45 1.27
C SER A 69 3.29 0.31 2.44
N GLN A 70 4.03 -0.80 2.49
CA GLN A 70 5.07 -1.01 3.49
C GLN A 70 6.22 0.00 3.34
N MET A 71 6.69 0.23 2.12
CA MET A 71 7.73 1.24 1.84
C MET A 71 7.27 2.65 2.22
N ALA A 72 6.03 3.02 1.89
CA ALA A 72 5.46 4.31 2.27
C ALA A 72 5.44 4.45 3.80
N THR A 73 4.96 3.43 4.51
CA THR A 73 4.94 3.40 5.98
C THR A 73 6.35 3.60 6.57
N GLN A 74 7.35 2.92 6.00
CA GLN A 74 8.73 2.99 6.48
C GLN A 74 9.37 4.36 6.21
N MET A 75 9.21 4.91 5.00
CA MET A 75 9.71 6.25 4.66
C MET A 75 9.07 7.32 5.55
N LEU A 76 7.78 7.21 5.83
CA LEU A 76 7.08 8.14 6.71
C LEU A 76 7.56 8.05 8.16
N GLY A 77 7.88 6.85 8.64
CA GLY A 77 8.56 6.66 9.94
C GLY A 77 9.91 7.38 10.01
N THR A 78 10.74 7.26 8.96
CA THR A 78 12.02 7.99 8.87
C THR A 78 11.84 9.50 8.85
N ILE A 79 10.79 10.00 8.17
CA ILE A 79 10.45 11.41 8.15
C ILE A 79 10.07 11.87 9.57
N ASN A 80 9.22 11.13 10.28
CA ASN A 80 8.83 11.45 11.66
C ASN A 80 10.06 11.55 12.60
N GLU A 81 10.95 10.56 12.55
CA GLU A 81 12.20 10.58 13.33
C GLU A 81 13.10 11.78 12.98
N SER A 82 13.22 12.10 11.69
CA SER A 82 14.05 13.20 11.21
C SER A 82 13.51 14.56 11.66
N TYR A 83 12.19 14.79 11.59
CA TYR A 83 11.55 16.02 12.06
C TYR A 83 11.65 16.15 13.60
N GLY A 84 11.34 15.09 14.35
CA GLY A 84 11.44 15.10 15.82
C GLY A 84 12.88 15.21 16.34
N ASN A 85 13.88 14.75 15.59
CA ASN A 85 15.29 15.01 15.87
C ASN A 85 15.70 16.45 15.52
N GLY A 86 15.25 16.96 14.38
CA GLY A 86 15.53 18.33 13.92
C GLY A 86 14.98 19.40 14.87
N GLU A 87 13.75 19.26 15.37
CA GLU A 87 13.19 20.16 16.38
C GLU A 87 13.94 20.10 17.71
N ARG A 88 14.31 18.91 18.19
CA ARG A 88 15.13 18.77 19.41
C ARG A 88 16.51 19.39 19.27
N GLN A 89 17.14 19.24 18.10
CA GLN A 89 18.44 19.85 17.82
C GLN A 89 18.32 21.38 17.71
N GLY A 90 17.25 21.89 17.08
CA GLY A 90 16.95 23.32 17.01
C GLY A 90 16.71 23.94 18.39
N MET A 91 15.90 23.31 19.25
CA MET A 91 15.68 23.78 20.62
C MET A 91 16.97 23.76 21.46
N GLY A 92 17.90 22.84 21.19
CA GLY A 92 19.21 22.80 21.85
C GLY A 92 20.15 23.94 21.44
N ILE A 93 19.95 24.53 20.26
CA ILE A 93 20.78 25.64 19.75
C ILE A 93 20.28 27.01 20.27
N TRP A 94 18.97 27.15 20.53
CA TRP A 94 18.36 28.38 21.05
C TRP A 94 18.07 28.36 22.55
N GLY A 95 18.34 27.24 23.24
CA GLY A 95 18.11 27.04 24.67
C GLY A 95 19.30 27.34 25.58
N LYS A 96 20.27 28.14 25.14
CA LYS A 96 21.34 28.70 25.99
C LYS A 96 21.30 30.22 26.01
#